data_AF-A0A847GD87-F1
#
_entry.id   AF-A0A847GD87-F1
#
_cell.length_a   1.000
_cell.length_b   1.000
_cell.length_c   1.000
_cell.angle_alpha   90.00
_cell.angle_beta   90.00
_cell.angle_gamma   90.00
#
_symmetry.space_group_name_H-M   'P 1'
#
loop_
_entity.id
_entity.type
_entity.pdbx_description
1 polymer ?
#
loop_
_entity_poly.entity_id
_entity_poly.type
_entity_poly.pdbx_seq_one_letter_code
_entity_poly.pdbx_strand_id
1 'polypeptide(L)'
;MAQHTPPVSGLHRGVPLGGMGSGYVLLDEGGRWSRVILPEDAAAGGGAPAPMREGFLALCARGATGRYARVLQAARGGGDAAAGPGTPRQLPSNMFSFRSLFPRAEFRLNDPASPVEARWTWYAPIIPFDHDASCMPAMLLRIHLGNATREEINCSTVLNMGYPGAPPEASGGGASFR
;
A
#
# COMPACT_ATOMS: atom_id res chain seq x y z
N MET A 1 40.87 -5.40 -19.13
CA MET A 1 39.62 -4.67 -19.39
C MET A 1 38.55 -5.23 -18.46
N ALA A 2 38.27 -4.53 -17.36
CA ALA A 2 37.21 -4.95 -16.43
C ALA A 2 35.85 -4.63 -17.07
N GLN A 3 35.00 -5.65 -17.21
CA GLN A 3 33.63 -5.47 -17.66
C GLN A 3 32.90 -4.64 -16.61
N HIS A 4 32.56 -3.40 -17.00
CA HIS A 4 31.66 -2.56 -16.24
C HIS A 4 30.27 -3.18 -16.36
N THR A 5 29.90 -4.00 -15.38
CA THR A 5 28.51 -4.45 -15.23
C THR A 5 27.68 -3.20 -14.94
N PRO A 6 26.76 -2.77 -15.83
CA PRO A 6 25.92 -1.63 -15.55
C PRO A 6 25.08 -1.93 -14.30
N PRO A 7 24.78 -0.91 -13.46
CA PRO A 7 23.90 -1.11 -12.32
C PRO A 7 22.57 -1.66 -12.82
N VAL A 8 22.07 -2.69 -12.13
CA VAL A 8 20.78 -3.33 -12.41
C VAL A 8 19.70 -2.24 -12.36
N SER A 9 19.37 -1.72 -13.53
CA SER A 9 18.44 -0.61 -13.71
C SER A 9 17.03 -1.17 -13.57
N GLY A 10 16.58 -1.26 -12.32
CA GLY A 10 15.26 -1.80 -12.01
C GLY A 10 15.01 -2.09 -10.53
N LEU A 11 15.66 -1.37 -9.61
CA LEU A 11 15.35 -1.50 -8.18
C LEU A 11 13.86 -1.18 -8.00
N HIS A 12 13.04 -2.17 -7.69
CA HIS A 12 11.64 -1.94 -7.36
C HIS A 12 11.59 -0.97 -6.16
N ARG A 13 11.12 0.26 -6.40
CA ARG A 13 11.07 1.35 -5.42
C ARG A 13 9.96 1.10 -4.39
N GLY A 14 10.13 0.06 -3.56
CA GLY A 14 9.17 -0.27 -2.53
C GLY A 14 9.83 -0.78 -1.27
N VAL A 15 9.20 -0.51 -0.12
CA VAL A 15 9.60 -1.05 1.17
C VAL A 15 9.00 -2.44 1.31
N PRO A 16 9.81 -3.50 1.53
CA PRO A 16 9.27 -4.83 1.77
C PRO A 16 8.60 -4.90 3.14
N LEU A 17 7.35 -5.35 3.17
CA LEU A 17 6.53 -5.53 4.36
C LEU A 17 6.16 -7.00 4.50
N GLY A 18 6.75 -7.65 5.49
CA GLY A 18 6.59 -9.07 5.78
C GLY A 18 7.70 -9.55 6.70
N GLY A 19 7.51 -10.72 7.30
CA GLY A 19 8.53 -11.35 8.12
C GLY A 19 9.61 -12.03 7.29
N MET A 20 10.71 -12.37 7.94
CA MET A 20 11.79 -13.17 7.36
C MET A 20 11.28 -14.56 6.99
N GLY A 21 11.45 -14.94 5.73
CA GLY A 21 11.09 -16.28 5.24
C GLY A 21 9.58 -16.53 5.08
N SER A 22 8.72 -15.57 5.38
CA SER A 22 7.26 -15.73 5.30
C SER A 22 6.62 -15.12 4.04
N GLY A 23 7.46 -14.52 3.18
CA GLY A 23 7.02 -13.71 2.05
C GLY A 23 6.73 -12.27 2.45
N TYR A 24 6.55 -11.39 1.46
CA TYR A 24 6.36 -9.96 1.68
C TYR A 24 5.53 -9.30 0.58
N VAL A 25 5.01 -8.11 0.86
CA VAL A 25 4.51 -7.17 -0.17
C VAL A 25 5.49 -6.02 -0.32
N LEU A 26 5.59 -5.44 -1.51
CA LEU A 26 6.29 -4.17 -1.72
C LEU A 26 5.29 -3.02 -1.60
N LEU A 27 5.56 -2.06 -0.72
CA LEU A 27 4.84 -0.79 -0.63
C LEU A 27 5.64 0.33 -1.29
N ASP A 28 5.10 0.92 -2.36
CA ASP A 28 5.75 2.02 -3.08
C ASP A 28 5.49 3.40 -2.45
N GLU A 29 6.25 4.41 -2.92
CA GLU A 29 6.11 5.81 -2.49
C GLU A 29 4.75 6.44 -2.82
N GLY A 30 3.98 5.82 -3.72
CA GLY A 30 2.63 6.22 -4.10
C GLY A 30 1.55 5.59 -3.21
N GLY A 31 1.90 4.76 -2.24
CA GLY A 31 0.96 4.08 -1.36
C GLY A 31 0.36 2.79 -1.95
N ARG A 32 0.93 2.25 -3.03
CA ARG A 32 0.47 1.00 -3.67
C ARG A 32 1.20 -0.21 -3.13
N TRP A 33 0.48 -1.32 -3.06
CA TRP A 33 1.06 -2.62 -2.73
C TRP A 33 1.25 -3.48 -3.97
N SER A 34 2.30 -4.28 -3.98
CA SER A 34 2.34 -5.48 -4.80
C SER A 34 1.40 -6.55 -4.24
N ARG A 35 1.19 -7.59 -5.04
CA ARG A 35 0.75 -8.90 -4.52
C ARG A 35 1.83 -9.51 -3.64
N VAL A 36 1.45 -10.51 -2.85
CA VAL A 36 2.39 -11.23 -1.98
C VAL A 36 3.44 -11.92 -2.84
N ILE A 37 4.70 -11.71 -2.48
CA ILE A 37 5.88 -12.32 -3.08
C ILE A 37 6.33 -13.42 -2.12
N LEU A 38 6.28 -14.66 -2.58
CA LEU A 38 6.72 -15.80 -1.79
C LEU A 38 8.25 -15.96 -1.89
N PRO A 39 8.90 -16.60 -0.90
CA PRO A 39 10.36 -16.80 -0.91
C PRO A 39 10.88 -17.47 -2.19
N GLU A 40 10.15 -18.46 -2.72
CA GLU A 40 10.46 -19.17 -3.95
C GLU A 40 10.38 -18.27 -5.19
N ASP A 41 9.40 -17.37 -5.25
CA ASP A 41 9.23 -16.42 -6.35
C ASP A 41 10.38 -15.40 -6.39
N ALA A 42 10.79 -14.94 -5.19
CA ALA A 42 11.92 -14.04 -5.04
C ALA A 42 13.24 -14.71 -5.44
N ALA A 43 13.45 -15.98 -5.05
CA ALA A 43 14.64 -16.76 -5.40
C ALA A 43 14.71 -17.08 -6.90
N ALA A 44 13.57 -17.25 -7.56
CA ALA A 44 13.47 -17.51 -9.00
C ALA A 44 13.82 -16.28 -9.88
N GLY A 45 14.08 -15.11 -9.29
CA GLY A 45 14.42 -13.90 -10.03
C GLY A 45 13.27 -13.37 -10.88
N GLY A 46 12.02 -13.61 -10.46
CA GLY A 46 10.83 -13.14 -11.14
C GLY A 46 10.87 -11.63 -11.39
N GLY A 47 10.29 -11.20 -12.52
CA GLY A 47 10.18 -9.78 -12.88
C GLY A 47 9.36 -8.96 -11.88
N ALA A 48 9.10 -7.69 -12.23
CA ALA A 48 8.41 -6.75 -11.35
C ALA A 48 7.13 -7.35 -10.73
N PRO A 49 6.99 -7.35 -9.40
CA PRO A 49 5.85 -7.98 -8.76
C PRO A 49 4.57 -7.25 -9.15
N ALA A 50 3.55 -8.03 -9.50
CA ALA A 50 2.28 -7.48 -9.98
C ALA A 50 1.63 -6.61 -8.88
N PRO A 51 1.05 -5.45 -9.23
CA PRO A 51 0.36 -4.60 -8.27
C PRO A 51 -0.93 -5.27 -7.77
N MET A 52 -1.25 -5.10 -6.49
CA MET A 52 -2.54 -5.49 -5.92
C MET A 52 -3.62 -4.50 -6.39
N ARG A 53 -4.37 -4.88 -7.44
CA ARG A 53 -5.26 -3.97 -8.17
C ARG A 53 -6.38 -3.36 -7.32
N GLU A 54 -6.91 -4.13 -6.39
CA GLU A 54 -8.02 -3.72 -5.51
C GLU A 54 -7.54 -3.29 -4.13
N GLY A 55 -6.23 -3.34 -3.86
CA GLY A 55 -5.66 -2.95 -2.59
C GLY A 55 -5.68 -1.43 -2.42
N PHE A 56 -6.30 -0.94 -1.35
CA PHE A 56 -6.21 0.48 -0.99
C PHE A 56 -6.44 0.73 0.50
N LEU A 57 -5.90 1.84 0.99
CA LEU A 57 -6.31 2.47 2.24
C LEU A 57 -7.09 3.74 1.91
N ALA A 58 -8.24 3.96 2.54
CA ALA A 58 -9.03 5.17 2.37
C ALA A 58 -9.34 5.84 3.71
N LEU A 59 -9.52 7.16 3.65
CA LEU A 59 -9.94 8.02 4.75
C LEU A 59 -11.21 8.75 4.36
N CYS A 60 -12.20 8.69 5.23
CA CYS A 60 -13.40 9.50 5.17
C CYS A 60 -13.51 10.32 6.46
N ALA A 61 -13.80 11.60 6.32
CA ALA A 61 -14.06 12.53 7.41
C ALA A 61 -15.33 13.34 7.10
N ARG A 62 -16.18 13.55 8.09
CA ARG A 62 -17.42 14.31 7.97
C ARG A 62 -17.59 15.24 9.17
N GLY A 63 -17.63 16.54 8.88
CA GLY A 63 -18.01 17.58 9.83
C GLY A 63 -19.39 18.14 9.54
N ALA A 64 -19.77 19.21 10.24
CA ALA A 64 -21.02 19.91 9.97
C ALA A 64 -20.96 20.65 8.62
N THR A 65 -19.76 21.13 8.25
CA THR A 65 -19.55 21.97 7.07
C THR A 65 -19.28 21.20 5.78
N GLY A 66 -18.99 19.90 5.85
CA GLY A 66 -18.69 19.13 4.65
C GLY A 66 -18.19 17.71 4.87
N ARG A 67 -17.84 17.07 3.75
CA ARG A 67 -17.28 15.71 3.69
C ARG A 67 -15.96 15.70 2.95
N TYR A 68 -15.02 14.93 3.48
CA TYR A 68 -13.75 14.61 2.87
C TYR A 68 -13.67 13.10 2.70
N ALA A 69 -13.33 12.63 1.50
CA ALA A 69 -13.14 11.20 1.25
C ALA A 69 -12.06 11.02 0.19
N ARG A 70 -10.99 10.30 0.54
CA ARG A 70 -9.87 10.02 -0.36
C ARG A 70 -9.33 8.61 -0.16
N VAL A 71 -8.95 7.99 -1.27
CA VAL A 71 -8.02 6.86 -1.26
C VAL A 71 -6.62 7.43 -1.03
N LEU A 72 -5.95 6.96 0.02
CA LEU A 72 -4.62 7.38 0.49
C LEU A 72 -3.50 6.78 -0.38
N GLN A 73 -3.65 6.94 -1.70
CA GLN A 73 -2.76 6.45 -2.73
C GLN A 73 -2.73 7.47 -3.86
N ALA A 74 -1.58 7.65 -4.50
CA ALA A 74 -1.46 8.45 -5.71
C ALA A 74 -2.34 7.89 -6.84
N ALA A 75 -2.86 8.75 -7.73
CA ALA A 75 -3.43 8.28 -8.98
C ALA A 75 -2.37 7.76 -9.96
N ARG A 76 -2.74 6.79 -10.80
CA ARG A 76 -1.86 6.36 -11.92
C ARG A 76 -1.83 7.52 -12.92
N GLY A 77 -0.69 8.20 -13.03
CA GLY A 77 -0.54 9.44 -13.79
C GLY A 77 -0.53 10.73 -12.95
N GLY A 78 -0.59 10.64 -11.62
CA GLY A 78 -0.36 11.77 -10.70
C GLY A 78 -1.53 12.73 -10.47
N GLY A 79 -2.65 12.57 -11.19
CA GLY A 79 -3.84 13.42 -11.07
C GLY A 79 -4.82 13.03 -9.95
N ASP A 80 -6.05 13.55 -10.03
CA ASP A 80 -7.18 13.20 -9.16
C ASP A 80 -8.13 12.26 -9.94
N ALA A 81 -8.19 10.98 -9.55
CA ALA A 81 -8.94 9.95 -10.27
C ALA A 81 -9.63 8.98 -9.31
N ALA A 82 -10.78 8.42 -9.70
CA ALA A 82 -11.42 7.35 -8.93
C ALA A 82 -10.55 6.07 -8.98
N ALA A 83 -10.42 5.36 -7.85
CA ALA A 83 -9.70 4.08 -7.81
C ALA A 83 -10.47 2.93 -8.48
N GLY A 84 -11.79 3.10 -8.62
CA GLY A 84 -12.76 2.17 -9.18
C GLY A 84 -14.20 2.63 -8.91
N PRO A 85 -15.21 1.95 -9.44
CA PRO A 85 -16.62 2.27 -9.18
C PRO A 85 -16.92 2.31 -7.67
N GLY A 86 -17.61 3.35 -7.21
CA GLY A 86 -18.01 3.50 -5.80
C GLY A 86 -16.87 3.83 -4.81
N THR A 87 -15.63 3.93 -5.26
CA THR A 87 -14.50 4.30 -4.39
C THR A 87 -14.33 5.82 -4.31
N PRO A 88 -13.81 6.36 -3.19
CA PRO A 88 -13.34 7.73 -3.13
C PRO A 88 -12.25 8.00 -4.17
N ARG A 89 -12.06 9.28 -4.50
CA ARG A 89 -10.97 9.67 -5.41
C ARG A 89 -9.60 9.46 -4.76
N GLN A 90 -8.62 9.10 -5.57
CA GLN A 90 -7.21 8.99 -5.21
C GLN A 90 -6.61 10.37 -4.99
N LEU A 91 -5.60 10.46 -4.14
CA LEU A 91 -4.87 11.70 -3.92
C LEU A 91 -3.99 12.01 -5.14
N PRO A 92 -3.88 13.29 -5.54
CA PRO A 92 -2.76 13.73 -6.34
C PRO A 92 -1.44 13.45 -5.61
N SER A 93 -0.36 13.17 -6.35
CA SER A 93 0.92 12.71 -5.76
C SER A 93 1.61 13.76 -4.88
N ASN A 94 1.22 15.03 -4.98
CA ASN A 94 1.74 16.13 -4.14
C ASN A 94 0.90 16.39 -2.87
N MET A 95 -0.23 15.69 -2.70
CA MET A 95 -1.14 15.89 -1.54
C MET A 95 -0.79 15.01 -0.34
N PHE A 96 0.32 14.28 -0.41
CA PHE A 96 0.91 13.57 0.71
C PHE A 96 2.42 13.47 0.51
N SER A 97 3.14 13.13 1.58
CA SER A 97 4.58 12.90 1.52
C SER A 97 4.90 11.52 2.05
N PHE A 98 5.96 10.92 1.52
CA PHE A 98 6.44 9.59 1.86
C PHE A 98 7.86 9.66 2.42
N ARG A 99 8.13 8.89 3.47
CA ARG A 99 9.48 8.66 4.03
C ARG A 99 9.61 7.21 4.46
N SER A 100 10.75 6.60 4.19
CA SER A 100 11.03 5.24 4.62
C SER A 100 12.40 5.11 5.27
N LEU A 101 12.45 4.30 6.33
CA LEU A 101 13.66 3.77 6.92
C LEU A 101 13.29 2.37 7.42
N PHE A 102 13.70 1.33 6.68
CA PHE A 102 13.35 -0.05 7.01
C PHE A 102 13.64 -0.35 8.49
N PRO A 103 12.71 -0.97 9.25
CA PRO A 103 11.51 -1.68 8.79
C PRO A 103 10.23 -0.82 8.67
N ARG A 104 10.36 0.51 8.55
CA ARG A 104 9.24 1.47 8.58
C ARG A 104 9.05 2.21 7.25
N ALA A 105 7.78 2.36 6.85
CA ALA A 105 7.34 3.18 5.72
C ALA A 105 6.22 4.12 6.18
N GLU A 106 6.44 5.43 6.12
CA GLU A 106 5.55 6.45 6.69
C GLU A 106 5.05 7.42 5.63
N PHE A 107 3.76 7.75 5.75
CA PHE A 107 3.11 8.75 4.93
C PHE A 107 2.46 9.82 5.80
N ARG A 108 2.42 11.04 5.26
CA ARG A 108 1.73 12.18 5.87
C ARG A 108 0.83 12.85 4.85
N LEU A 109 -0.44 13.05 5.21
CA LEU A 109 -1.38 13.82 4.41
C LEU A 109 -1.01 15.30 4.44
N ASN A 110 -0.95 15.93 3.27
CA ASN A 110 -0.68 17.36 3.09
C ASN A 110 -1.81 18.07 2.31
N ASP A 111 -2.95 17.41 2.13
CA ASP A 111 -4.11 17.95 1.43
C ASP A 111 -4.76 19.07 2.26
N PRO A 112 -4.73 20.34 1.81
CA PRO A 112 -5.30 21.46 2.56
C PRO A 112 -6.82 21.39 2.68
N ALA A 113 -7.49 20.58 1.84
CA ALA A 113 -8.94 20.36 1.95
C ALA A 113 -9.31 19.33 3.03
N SER A 114 -8.33 18.66 3.65
CA SER A 114 -8.59 17.70 4.71
C SER A 114 -8.95 18.41 6.02
N PRO A 115 -10.09 18.09 6.66
CA PRO A 115 -10.40 18.59 8.01
C PRO A 115 -9.62 17.86 9.11
N VAL A 116 -8.82 16.85 8.74
CA VAL A 116 -8.03 16.05 9.67
C VAL A 116 -6.55 16.00 9.27
N GLU A 117 -5.68 16.03 10.27
CA GLU A 117 -4.31 15.61 10.12
C GLU A 117 -4.27 14.09 10.07
N ALA A 118 -3.65 13.50 9.04
CA ALA A 118 -3.51 12.06 8.93
C ALA A 118 -2.05 11.66 8.69
N ARG A 119 -1.60 10.67 9.47
CA ARG A 119 -0.34 9.96 9.24
C ARG A 119 -0.63 8.47 9.26
N TRP A 120 -0.09 7.73 8.31
CA TRP A 120 -0.20 6.28 8.29
C TRP A 120 1.18 5.67 8.07
N THR A 121 1.49 4.69 8.91
CA THR A 121 2.81 4.08 8.96
C THR A 121 2.67 2.58 8.89
N TRP A 122 3.42 1.98 7.98
CA TRP A 122 3.54 0.55 7.78
C TRP A 122 4.85 0.06 8.39
N TYR A 123 4.80 -1.13 8.98
CA TYR A 123 5.96 -1.79 9.56
C TYR A 123 6.04 -3.24 9.08
N ALA A 124 7.25 -3.65 8.69
CA ALA A 124 7.62 -5.05 8.70
C ALA A 124 7.92 -5.47 10.15
N PRO A 125 7.59 -6.70 10.58
CA PRO A 125 7.77 -7.15 11.96
C PRO A 125 9.23 -7.50 12.30
N ILE A 126 10.22 -6.81 11.73
CA ILE A 126 11.64 -7.13 11.90
C ILE A 126 12.19 -6.52 13.18
N ILE A 127 12.53 -7.38 14.14
CA ILE A 127 13.02 -7.01 15.47
C ILE A 127 14.33 -7.77 15.69
N PRO A 128 15.48 -7.06 15.81
CA PRO A 128 16.76 -7.71 16.08
C PRO A 128 16.68 -8.60 17.33
N PHE A 129 17.20 -9.83 17.21
CA PHE A 129 17.24 -10.84 18.27
C PHE A 129 15.88 -11.42 18.71
N ASP A 130 14.78 -11.04 18.07
CA ASP A 130 13.47 -11.67 18.25
C ASP A 130 13.08 -12.42 16.98
N HIS A 131 13.40 -13.71 16.95
CA HIS A 131 13.17 -14.58 15.80
C HIS A 131 11.68 -14.78 15.54
N ASP A 132 10.91 -15.05 16.59
CA ASP A 132 9.48 -15.39 16.48
C ASP A 132 8.69 -14.22 15.90
N ALA A 133 8.92 -13.01 16.41
CA ALA A 133 8.29 -11.82 15.85
C ALA A 133 8.76 -11.55 14.41
N SER A 134 10.07 -11.68 14.17
CA SER A 134 10.66 -11.40 12.86
C SER A 134 10.23 -12.34 11.76
N CYS A 135 9.80 -13.56 12.06
CA CYS A 135 9.33 -14.54 11.07
C CYS A 135 7.82 -14.52 10.83
N MET A 136 7.07 -13.67 11.54
CA MET A 136 5.61 -13.61 11.43
C MET A 136 5.16 -13.21 10.01
N PRO A 137 4.18 -13.90 9.38
CA PRO A 137 3.60 -13.52 8.08
C PRO A 137 2.65 -12.31 8.24
N ALA A 138 3.18 -11.19 8.71
CA ALA A 138 2.40 -10.03 9.11
C ALA A 138 3.01 -8.72 8.61
N MET A 139 2.17 -7.70 8.53
CA MET A 139 2.55 -6.30 8.45
C MET A 139 1.69 -5.51 9.42
N LEU A 140 2.25 -4.47 10.03
CA LEU A 140 1.52 -3.64 10.97
C LEU A 140 1.20 -2.30 10.34
N LEU A 141 -0.05 -1.87 10.45
CA LEU A 141 -0.52 -0.53 10.06
C LEU A 141 -0.84 0.28 11.30
N ARG A 142 -0.18 1.41 11.48
CA ARG A 142 -0.54 2.44 12.46
C ARG A 142 -1.13 3.64 11.74
N ILE A 143 -2.32 4.06 12.15
CA ILE A 143 -2.95 5.29 11.67
C ILE A 143 -3.08 6.26 12.83
N HIS A 144 -2.61 7.49 12.62
CA HIS A 144 -2.82 8.61 13.53
C HIS A 144 -3.71 9.64 12.82
N LEU A 145 -4.87 9.92 13.42
CA LEU A 145 -5.79 10.97 12.99
C LEU A 145 -5.86 12.07 14.06
N GLY A 146 -5.68 13.31 13.66
CA GLY A 146 -5.86 14.50 14.49
C GLY A 146 -6.97 15.38 13.93
N ASN A 147 -7.86 15.89 14.77
CA ASN A 147 -8.85 16.87 14.35
C ASN A 147 -8.18 18.24 14.19
N ALA A 148 -8.15 18.78 12.96
CA ALA A 148 -7.53 20.07 12.67
C ALA A 148 -8.50 21.25 12.84
N THR A 149 -9.75 20.97 13.26
CA THR A 149 -10.83 21.93 13.35
C THR A 149 -11.31 22.11 14.79
N ARG A 150 -12.27 23.02 14.99
CA ARG A 150 -13.00 23.19 16.25
C ARG A 150 -14.35 22.47 16.26
N GLU A 151 -14.76 21.88 15.14
CA GLU A 151 -16.00 21.12 15.05
C GLU A 151 -15.74 19.64 15.36
N GLU A 152 -16.78 18.92 15.74
CA GLU A 152 -16.72 17.47 15.85
C GLU A 152 -16.64 16.85 14.45
N ILE A 153 -15.66 15.96 14.23
CA ILE A 153 -15.45 15.28 12.96
C ILE A 153 -15.64 13.78 13.15
N ASN A 154 -16.60 13.21 12.41
CA ASN A 154 -16.75 11.76 12.28
C ASN A 154 -15.74 11.22 11.27
N CYS A 155 -14.83 10.36 11.72
CA CYS A 155 -13.76 9.79 10.89
C CYS A 155 -13.91 8.28 10.77
N SER A 156 -13.63 7.75 9.57
CA SER A 156 -13.51 6.32 9.33
C SER A 156 -12.37 6.04 8.35
N THR A 157 -11.65 4.95 8.56
CA THR A 157 -10.68 4.43 7.61
C THR A 157 -11.11 3.07 7.08
N VAL A 158 -10.75 2.78 5.84
CA VAL A 158 -11.04 1.48 5.20
C VAL A 158 -9.75 0.96 4.60
N LEU A 159 -9.33 -0.22 5.03
CA LEU A 159 -8.29 -1.00 4.39
C LEU A 159 -8.99 -2.08 3.55
N ASN A 160 -8.90 -1.96 2.23
CA ASN A 160 -9.31 -3.02 1.32
C ASN A 160 -8.08 -3.78 0.85
N MET A 161 -8.12 -5.11 0.92
CA MET A 161 -7.10 -5.98 0.36
C MET A 161 -7.75 -6.85 -0.70
N GLY A 162 -7.30 -6.72 -1.95
CA GLY A 162 -7.69 -7.64 -3.00
C GLY A 162 -7.14 -9.05 -2.73
N TYR A 163 -7.60 -10.03 -3.51
CA TYR A 163 -7.07 -11.39 -3.42
C TYR A 163 -5.53 -11.37 -3.61
N PRO A 164 -4.74 -11.81 -2.62
CA PRO A 164 -3.28 -11.64 -2.63
C PRO A 164 -2.57 -12.60 -3.59
N GLY A 165 -3.17 -13.78 -3.83
CA GLY A 165 -2.64 -14.84 -4.70
C GLY A 165 -2.92 -14.62 -6.19
N ALA A 166 -2.44 -15.53 -7.05
CA ALA A 166 -2.80 -15.49 -8.47
C ALA A 166 -4.30 -15.76 -8.56
N PRO A 167 -5.08 -14.99 -9.36
CA PRO A 167 -6.47 -15.39 -9.58
C PRO A 167 -6.43 -16.87 -9.95
N PRO A 168 -7.27 -17.72 -9.32
CA PRO A 168 -7.33 -19.12 -9.70
C PRO A 168 -7.45 -19.10 -11.22
N GLU A 169 -6.59 -19.86 -11.92
CA GLU A 169 -6.68 -19.97 -13.37
C GLU A 169 -8.16 -20.12 -13.68
N ALA A 170 -8.71 -19.20 -14.48
CA ALA A 170 -10.05 -19.38 -15.00
C ALA A 170 -9.96 -20.71 -15.71
N SER A 171 -10.45 -21.76 -15.05
CA SER A 171 -10.31 -23.12 -15.52
C SER A 171 -11.07 -23.08 -16.83
N GLY A 172 -10.32 -23.12 -17.93
CA GLY A 172 -10.83 -23.28 -19.28
C GLY A 172 -11.44 -24.67 -19.37
N GLY A 173 -12.56 -24.84 -18.70
CA GLY A 173 -13.37 -26.04 -18.65
C GLY A 173 -14.79 -25.58 -18.86
N GLY A 174 -15.14 -25.37 -20.13
CA GLY A 174 -16.53 -25.23 -20.53
C GLY A 174 -17.28 -26.50 -20.16
N ALA A 175 -17.81 -26.56 -18.94
CA ALA A 175 -18.88 -27.48 -18.61
C ALA A 175 -20.18 -26.83 -19.08
N SER A 176 -20.51 -27.08 -20.35
CA SER A 176 -21.87 -26.94 -20.85
C SER A 176 -22.73 -27.88 -20.01
N PHE A 177 -23.55 -27.31 -19.12
CA PHE A 177 -24.71 -28.04 -18.61
C PHE A 177 -25.73 -28.09 -19.75
N ARG A 178 -25.95 -29.30 -20.26
CA ARG A 178 -27.19 -29.67 -20.94
C ARG A 178 -28.15 -30.22 -19.90
#